data_AF-A0A0G1TAG2-F1
#
_entry.id   AF-A0A0G1TAG2-F1
#
_cell.length_a   1.000
_cell.length_b   1.000
_cell.length_c   1.000
_cell.angle_alpha   90.00
_cell.angle_beta   90.00
_cell.angle_gamma   90.00
#
_symmetry.space_group_name_H-M   'P 1'
#
loop_
_entity.id
_entity.type
_entity.pdbx_description
1 polymer ?
#
loop_
_entity_poly.entity_id
_entity_poly.type
_entity_poly.pdbx_seq_one_letter_code
_entity_poly.pdbx_strand_id
1 'polypeptide(L)'
;MLIFLYWYGTPLPTKTHILNEILHGAPQQTEDESVATPFPVKFGEFEYTFTPHASYELSGLVVSLHHSDSWIDISHEGDPAQTVDICVVWGPNIATGGYKMVTYAHGDWTCYYRWETEADPPFSGSFLSNNHLLPTTPALASLVKSIKVGDQIRLSGLLVDYTITASSGARGGSRNTSLIRTDNGNGACEIIYLTGATILKRNMPWRDPLRYLLFMVMIFGALGSFYFSLPEIIKVHDEVAHSKNPYDVKNYLKHPDLKKPTEG
;
A
#
# COMPACT_ATOMS: atom_id res chain seq x y z
N MET A 1 14.74 -13.33 17.79
CA MET A 1 15.32 -12.01 17.44
C MET A 1 14.88 -11.53 16.05
N LEU A 2 15.07 -12.30 14.98
CA LEU A 2 14.71 -11.88 13.60
C LEU A 2 13.21 -11.64 13.39
N ILE A 3 12.35 -12.47 13.97
CA ILE A 3 10.88 -12.29 13.93
C ILE A 3 10.46 -10.96 14.57
N PHE A 4 11.08 -10.59 15.70
CA PHE A 4 10.78 -9.33 16.40
C PHE A 4 11.18 -8.10 15.56
N LEU A 5 12.31 -8.16 14.86
CA LEU A 5 12.75 -7.09 13.94
C LEU A 5 11.86 -6.97 12.69
N TYR A 6 11.28 -8.07 12.23
CA TYR A 6 10.33 -8.06 11.11
C TYR A 6 9.02 -7.33 11.46
N TRP A 7 8.54 -7.51 12.69
CA TRP A 7 7.27 -6.96 13.19
C TRP A 7 7.39 -5.57 13.82
N TYR A 8 8.59 -5.07 14.09
CA TYR A 8 8.76 -3.73 14.67
C TYR A 8 8.28 -2.64 13.68
N GLY A 9 7.40 -1.76 14.16
CA GLY A 9 6.88 -0.62 13.40
C GLY A 9 8.00 0.35 13.03
N THR A 10 7.85 1.08 11.92
CA THR A 10 8.81 2.13 11.58
C THR A 10 8.57 3.38 12.41
N PRO A 11 9.56 3.83 13.19
CA PRO A 11 9.44 5.12 13.85
C PRO A 11 9.40 6.23 12.79
N LEU A 12 8.71 7.32 13.13
CA LEU A 12 8.73 8.55 12.35
C LEU A 12 10.15 9.15 12.35
N PRO A 13 10.58 9.77 11.23
CA PRO A 13 11.91 10.38 11.14
C PRO A 13 12.07 11.47 12.19
N THR A 14 13.30 11.72 12.66
CA THR A 14 13.58 12.87 13.52
C THR A 14 13.52 14.17 12.71
N LYS A 15 13.26 15.30 13.37
CA LYS A 15 13.20 16.63 12.74
C LYS A 15 14.40 16.94 11.83
N THR A 16 15.61 16.51 12.22
CA THR A 16 16.84 16.71 11.42
C THR A 16 16.83 16.01 10.06
N HIS A 17 15.96 15.02 9.86
CA HIS A 17 15.79 14.31 8.60
C HIS A 17 14.61 14.83 7.77
N ILE A 18 13.90 15.85 8.25
CA ILE A 18 12.74 16.45 7.58
C ILE A 18 13.19 17.67 6.77
N LEU A 19 12.70 17.79 5.54
CA LEU A 19 13.00 18.86 4.61
C LEU A 19 12.41 20.19 5.08
N ASN A 20 13.11 21.29 4.81
CA ASN A 20 12.68 22.63 5.22
C ASN A 20 11.29 23.01 4.68
N GLU A 21 10.95 22.57 3.46
CA GLU A 21 9.62 22.81 2.87
C GLU A 21 8.49 22.17 3.68
N ILE A 22 8.76 21.09 4.42
CA ILE A 22 7.80 20.41 5.28
C ILE A 22 7.73 21.07 6.68
N LEU A 23 8.86 21.60 7.14
CA LEU A 23 8.98 22.32 8.42
C LEU A 23 8.28 23.68 8.42
N HIS A 24 8.20 24.32 7.27
CA HIS A 24 7.68 25.69 7.12
C HIS A 24 6.55 25.83 6.10
N GLY A 25 6.26 24.77 5.33
CA GLY A 25 5.15 24.76 4.40
C GLY A 25 3.80 24.66 5.10
N ALA A 26 2.77 25.08 4.40
CA ALA A 26 1.37 24.86 4.74
C ALA A 26 0.62 24.49 3.44
N PRO A 27 -0.50 23.76 3.53
CA PRO A 27 -1.30 23.46 2.37
C PRO A 27 -1.78 24.76 1.72
N GLN A 28 -1.60 24.86 0.41
CA GLN A 28 -2.07 25.99 -0.37
C GLN A 28 -3.40 25.61 -1.00
N GLN A 29 -4.41 26.46 -0.81
CA GLN A 29 -5.73 26.30 -1.39
C GLN A 29 -6.08 27.62 -2.10
N THR A 30 -6.38 27.53 -3.40
CA THR A 30 -6.82 28.69 -4.18
C THR A 30 -8.16 28.37 -4.80
N GLU A 31 -9.19 29.09 -4.35
CA GLU A 31 -10.52 29.09 -4.96
C GLU A 31 -10.43 29.85 -6.28
N ASP A 32 -10.85 29.21 -7.36
CA ASP A 32 -10.85 29.81 -8.69
C ASP A 32 -12.15 29.39 -9.37
N GLU A 33 -12.98 30.38 -9.72
CA GLU A 33 -14.28 30.17 -10.36
C GLU A 33 -14.17 29.39 -11.68
N SER A 34 -13.01 29.43 -12.35
CA SER A 34 -12.75 28.66 -13.58
C SER A 34 -12.60 27.16 -13.34
N VAL A 35 -12.37 26.74 -12.09
CA VAL A 35 -12.20 25.34 -11.68
C VAL A 35 -13.55 24.68 -11.39
N ALA A 36 -14.60 25.46 -11.12
CA ALA A 36 -15.88 24.98 -10.58
C ALA A 36 -16.79 24.20 -11.56
N THR A 37 -16.34 23.91 -12.79
CA THR A 37 -17.20 23.20 -13.77
C THR A 37 -17.20 21.70 -13.46
N PRO A 38 -18.35 21.08 -13.16
CA PRO A 38 -18.39 19.65 -12.93
C PRO A 38 -18.01 18.85 -14.18
N PHE A 39 -17.29 17.76 -14.01
CA PHE A 39 -16.88 16.91 -15.13
C PHE A 39 -17.08 15.40 -14.82
N PRO A 40 -17.53 14.61 -15.81
CA PRO A 40 -17.70 13.18 -15.65
C PRO A 40 -16.38 12.42 -15.90
N VAL A 41 -16.17 11.33 -15.16
CA VAL A 41 -15.08 10.37 -15.37
C VAL A 41 -15.63 8.96 -15.19
N LYS A 42 -15.29 8.05 -16.10
CA LYS A 42 -15.70 6.64 -16.00
C LYS A 42 -14.61 5.79 -15.36
N PHE A 43 -15.01 4.97 -14.39
CA PHE A 43 -14.18 3.95 -13.76
C PHE A 43 -14.92 2.61 -13.81
N GLY A 44 -14.56 1.76 -14.78
CA GLY A 44 -15.28 0.52 -15.05
C GLY A 44 -16.74 0.77 -15.41
N GLU A 45 -17.65 0.18 -14.63
CA GLU A 45 -19.12 0.30 -14.77
C GLU A 45 -19.72 1.50 -13.99
N PHE A 46 -18.87 2.39 -13.48
CA PHE A 46 -19.33 3.55 -12.70
C PHE A 46 -18.92 4.85 -13.38
N GLU A 47 -19.84 5.81 -13.38
CA GLU A 47 -19.62 7.18 -13.83
C GLU A 47 -19.60 8.11 -12.61
N TYR A 48 -18.45 8.75 -12.41
CA TYR A 48 -18.21 9.73 -11.37
C TYR A 48 -18.45 11.12 -11.94
N THR A 49 -19.23 11.95 -11.26
CA THR A 49 -19.28 13.39 -11.54
C THR A 49 -18.52 14.12 -10.46
N PHE A 50 -17.37 14.69 -10.80
CA PHE A 50 -16.55 15.50 -9.90
C PHE A 50 -16.97 16.96 -9.98
N THR A 51 -17.15 17.61 -8.83
CA THR A 51 -17.41 19.05 -8.73
C THR A 51 -16.24 19.69 -7.99
N PRO A 52 -15.35 20.40 -8.71
CA PRO A 52 -14.20 21.01 -8.08
C PRO A 52 -14.55 22.29 -7.32
N HIS A 53 -13.78 22.56 -6.27
CA HIS A 53 -13.97 23.72 -5.40
C HIS A 53 -12.72 24.60 -5.30
N ALA A 54 -11.54 24.00 -5.32
CA ALA A 54 -10.28 24.73 -5.23
C ALA A 54 -9.11 23.93 -5.81
N SER A 55 -8.12 24.63 -6.32
CA SER A 55 -6.79 24.03 -6.52
C SER A 55 -6.11 23.83 -5.17
N TYR A 56 -5.37 22.73 -5.04
CA TYR A 56 -4.78 22.33 -3.77
C TYR A 56 -3.38 21.77 -3.94
N GLU A 57 -2.45 22.25 -3.11
CA GLU A 57 -1.11 21.69 -2.98
C GLU A 57 -0.80 21.44 -1.50
N LEU A 58 -0.39 20.21 -1.19
CA LEU A 58 -0.02 19.78 0.15
C LEU A 58 1.39 19.22 0.13
N SER A 59 2.29 19.80 0.91
CA SER A 59 3.58 19.20 1.25
C SER A 59 3.60 18.85 2.74
N GLY A 60 3.89 17.60 3.07
CA GLY A 60 3.90 17.18 4.48
C GLY A 60 4.54 15.82 4.75
N LEU A 61 4.59 15.47 6.03
CA LEU A 61 5.04 14.19 6.54
C LEU A 61 3.85 13.26 6.73
N VAL A 62 3.90 12.07 6.14
CA VAL A 62 2.87 11.03 6.33
C VAL A 62 3.03 10.41 7.72
N VAL A 63 1.97 10.45 8.54
CA VAL A 63 1.99 9.90 9.91
C VAL A 63 1.12 8.67 10.08
N SER A 64 0.12 8.49 9.22
CA SER A 64 -0.74 7.32 9.18
C SER A 64 -1.30 7.12 7.77
N LEU A 65 -1.63 5.87 7.45
CA LEU A 65 -2.17 5.45 6.16
C LEU A 65 -3.33 4.50 6.41
N HIS A 66 -4.38 4.61 5.61
CA HIS A 66 -5.42 3.61 5.50
C HIS A 66 -5.54 3.24 4.02
N HIS A 67 -5.30 1.96 3.73
CA HIS A 67 -5.54 1.42 2.41
C HIS A 67 -6.94 0.84 2.42
N SER A 68 -7.83 1.36 1.57
CA SER A 68 -8.96 0.58 1.11
C SER A 68 -8.38 -0.56 0.28
N ASP A 69 -8.51 -1.79 0.76
CA ASP A 69 -8.00 -2.95 0.05
C ASP A 69 -8.74 -3.10 -1.28
N SER A 70 -8.20 -2.62 -2.42
CA SER A 70 -8.22 -3.29 -3.75
C SER A 70 -8.03 -2.33 -4.94
N TRP A 71 -6.89 -2.46 -5.62
CA TRP A 71 -6.67 -1.96 -7.00
C TRP A 71 -6.99 -3.04 -8.06
N ILE A 72 -7.01 -4.31 -7.67
CA ILE A 72 -7.00 -5.46 -8.60
C ILE A 72 -8.34 -6.21 -8.63
N ASP A 73 -9.17 -6.09 -7.60
CA ASP A 73 -10.56 -6.52 -7.65
C ASP A 73 -11.45 -5.29 -7.63
N ILE A 74 -12.05 -5.02 -8.79
CA ILE A 74 -13.22 -4.16 -8.96
C ILE A 74 -14.40 -4.88 -8.27
N SER A 75 -14.31 -5.10 -6.97
CA SER A 75 -15.39 -5.64 -6.14
C SER A 75 -15.33 -5.02 -4.74
N HIS A 76 -15.40 -3.69 -4.70
CA HIS A 76 -16.19 -3.03 -3.67
C HIS A 76 -17.47 -2.55 -4.34
N GLU A 77 -18.61 -3.06 -3.89
CA GLU A 77 -19.94 -2.68 -4.36
C GLU A 77 -20.26 -1.26 -3.85
N GLY A 78 -19.63 -0.22 -4.42
CA GLY A 78 -20.08 1.16 -4.17
C GLY A 78 -19.12 2.32 -4.47
N ASP A 79 -17.80 2.14 -4.41
CA ASP A 79 -16.83 3.24 -4.60
C ASP A 79 -15.42 2.83 -5.10
N PRO A 80 -15.28 2.42 -6.37
CA PRO A 80 -14.00 1.99 -6.96
C PRO A 80 -12.89 3.07 -7.07
N ALA A 81 -13.20 4.36 -6.84
CA ALA A 81 -12.20 5.43 -6.91
C ALA A 81 -11.44 5.62 -5.57
N GLN A 82 -11.94 5.06 -4.46
CA GLN A 82 -11.29 5.13 -3.15
C GLN A 82 -9.96 4.37 -3.16
N THR A 83 -8.85 5.11 -3.21
CA THR A 83 -7.54 4.49 -3.45
C THR A 83 -6.67 4.42 -2.19
N VAL A 84 -6.45 5.55 -1.50
CA VAL A 84 -5.69 5.62 -0.24
C VAL A 84 -6.13 6.85 0.55
N ASP A 85 -6.41 6.66 1.83
CA ASP A 85 -6.55 7.77 2.78
C ASP A 85 -5.24 7.96 3.53
N ILE A 86 -4.77 9.20 3.64
CA ILE A 86 -3.51 9.52 4.30
C ILE A 86 -3.66 10.65 5.34
N CYS A 87 -3.02 10.44 6.49
CA CYS A 87 -2.83 11.48 7.50
C CYS A 87 -1.50 12.17 7.27
N VAL A 88 -1.51 13.49 7.12
CA VAL A 88 -0.32 14.28 6.86
C VAL A 88 -0.19 15.38 7.91
N VAL A 89 1.02 15.60 8.41
CA VAL A 89 1.37 16.72 9.31
C VAL A 89 2.44 17.61 8.70
N TRP A 90 2.46 18.87 9.08
CA TRP A 90 3.45 19.84 8.61
C TRP A 90 3.75 20.88 9.69
N GLY A 91 4.68 21.79 9.39
CA GLY A 91 4.78 23.06 10.11
C GLY A 91 5.10 22.90 11.61
N PRO A 92 4.38 23.64 12.50
CA PRO A 92 4.58 23.63 13.94
C PRO A 92 4.61 22.24 14.58
N ASN A 93 3.73 21.32 14.17
CA ASN A 93 3.69 19.96 14.71
C ASN A 93 5.03 19.24 14.56
N ILE A 94 5.76 19.52 13.48
CA ILE A 94 7.09 18.98 13.23
C ILE A 94 8.17 19.81 13.90
N ALA A 95 8.05 21.14 13.84
CA ALA A 95 9.03 22.06 14.39
C ALA A 95 9.23 21.87 15.91
N THR A 96 8.16 21.58 16.65
CA THR A 96 8.15 21.32 18.09
C THR A 96 8.49 19.88 18.46
N GLY A 97 8.43 18.95 17.50
CA GLY A 97 8.54 17.51 17.77
C GLY A 97 7.25 16.85 18.27
N GLY A 98 6.14 17.61 18.39
CA GLY A 98 4.86 17.11 18.90
C GLY A 98 4.32 15.92 18.10
N TYR A 99 4.56 15.87 16.79
CA TYR A 99 4.15 14.76 15.91
C TYR A 99 4.65 13.37 16.32
N LYS A 100 5.67 13.27 17.19
CA LYS A 100 6.19 11.98 17.70
C LYS A 100 5.63 11.59 19.06
N MET A 101 4.93 12.51 19.73
CA MET A 101 4.36 12.32 21.07
C MET A 101 2.90 11.85 21.00
N VAL A 102 2.38 11.69 19.79
CA VAL A 102 0.99 11.38 19.51
C VAL A 102 0.91 10.05 18.77
N THR A 103 -0.07 9.24 19.13
CA THR A 103 -0.45 8.03 18.42
C THR A 103 -1.51 8.38 17.39
N TYR A 104 -1.30 7.95 16.15
CA TYR A 104 -2.25 8.12 15.07
C TYR A 104 -3.01 6.81 14.83
N ALA A 105 -4.29 6.95 14.52
CA ALA A 105 -5.11 5.87 13.99
C ALA A 105 -5.88 6.42 12.79
N HIS A 106 -6.31 5.52 11.92
CA HIS A 106 -7.02 5.91 10.71
C HIS A 106 -8.22 4.98 10.56
N GLY A 107 -9.42 5.55 10.53
CA GLY A 107 -10.63 4.84 10.11
C GLY A 107 -11.02 5.28 8.71
N ASP A 108 -12.15 4.78 8.22
CA ASP A 108 -12.71 5.26 6.96
C ASP A 108 -12.95 6.78 7.08
N TRP A 109 -12.29 7.58 6.23
CA TRP A 109 -12.50 9.04 6.11
C TRP A 109 -12.11 9.89 7.32
N THR A 110 -11.49 9.33 8.36
CA THR A 110 -11.13 10.11 9.56
C THR A 110 -9.74 9.75 10.07
N CYS A 111 -8.88 10.76 10.11
CA CYS A 111 -7.61 10.70 10.80
C CYS A 111 -7.80 10.97 12.30
N TYR A 112 -7.50 9.97 13.13
CA TYR A 112 -7.55 10.08 14.59
C TYR A 112 -6.17 10.28 15.17
N TYR A 113 -6.09 11.04 16.25
CA TYR A 113 -4.87 11.23 17.00
C TYR A 113 -5.17 11.28 18.51
N ARG A 114 -4.28 10.69 19.32
CA ARG A 114 -4.39 10.65 20.79
C ARG A 114 -3.02 10.63 21.44
N TRP A 115 -2.89 11.16 22.64
CA TRP A 115 -1.69 11.02 23.47
C TRP A 115 -2.06 10.39 24.81
N GLU A 116 -1.09 9.72 25.43
CA GLU A 116 -1.28 9.00 26.70
C GLU A 116 -0.63 9.74 27.89
N THR A 117 0.07 10.84 27.63
CA THR A 117 0.75 11.64 28.65
C THR A 117 -0.21 12.56 29.40
N GLU A 118 0.05 12.82 30.68
CA GLU A 118 -0.71 13.80 31.49
C GLU A 118 -0.54 15.23 30.99
N ALA A 119 0.61 15.55 30.41
CA ALA A 119 0.87 16.85 29.78
C ALA A 119 0.49 16.81 28.30
N ASP A 120 -0.16 17.87 27.84
CA ASP A 120 -0.48 18.04 26.43
C ASP A 120 0.81 18.21 25.61
N PRO A 121 1.00 17.40 24.55
CA PRO A 121 2.12 17.57 23.65
C PRO A 121 1.98 18.89 22.88
N PRO A 122 3.08 19.47 22.38
CA PRO A 122 3.03 20.65 21.53
C PRO A 122 2.55 20.28 20.11
N PHE A 123 1.31 19.81 20.01
CA PHE A 123 0.64 19.30 18.83
C PHE A 123 -0.71 20.01 18.66
N SER A 124 -1.07 20.33 17.43
CA SER A 124 -2.37 20.91 17.09
C SER A 124 -2.95 20.25 15.85
N GLY A 125 -4.25 19.91 15.91
CA GLY A 125 -5.00 19.34 14.80
C GLY A 125 -5.04 20.26 13.57
N SER A 126 -4.91 21.57 13.73
CA SER A 126 -4.87 22.54 12.62
C SER A 126 -3.63 22.42 11.72
N PHE A 127 -2.62 21.64 12.14
CA PHE A 127 -1.44 21.31 11.34
C PHE A 127 -1.38 19.80 11.04
N LEU A 128 -2.56 19.18 10.96
CA LEU A 128 -2.82 17.82 10.50
C LEU A 128 -3.94 17.89 9.46
N SER A 129 -3.87 17.05 8.45
CA SER A 129 -4.87 16.95 7.38
C SER A 129 -5.15 15.49 7.10
N ASN A 130 -6.42 15.19 6.87
CA ASN A 130 -6.86 13.88 6.44
C ASN A 130 -7.22 13.94 4.95
N ASN A 131 -6.47 13.23 4.11
CA ASN A 131 -6.60 13.35 2.67
C ASN A 131 -7.08 12.04 2.07
N HIS A 132 -8.18 12.10 1.34
CA HIS A 132 -8.64 11.02 0.48
C HIS A 132 -8.14 11.26 -0.95
N LEU A 133 -7.28 10.35 -1.44
CA LEU A 133 -6.63 10.52 -2.73
C LEU A 133 -7.35 9.78 -3.84
N LEU A 134 -7.63 10.50 -4.92
CA LEU A 134 -8.21 10.01 -6.16
C LEU A 134 -7.19 10.19 -7.32
N PRO A 135 -6.28 9.23 -7.53
CA PRO A 135 -5.25 9.32 -8.57
C PRO A 135 -5.84 9.31 -9.96
N THR A 136 -5.45 10.28 -10.79
CA THR A 136 -5.98 10.44 -12.15
C THR A 136 -5.32 9.55 -13.20
N THR A 137 -4.21 8.88 -12.84
CA THR A 137 -3.48 7.99 -13.75
C THR A 137 -2.97 6.73 -13.02
N PRO A 138 -2.74 5.62 -13.73
CA PRO A 138 -2.12 4.42 -13.16
C PRO A 138 -0.74 4.66 -12.54
N ALA A 139 0.04 5.59 -13.11
CA ALA A 139 1.34 5.96 -12.58
C ALA A 139 1.22 6.66 -11.21
N LEU A 140 0.29 7.62 -11.09
CA LEU A 140 0.02 8.28 -9.81
C LEU A 140 -0.51 7.29 -8.77
N ALA A 141 -1.39 6.38 -9.16
CA ALA A 141 -1.91 5.40 -8.22
C ALA A 141 -0.84 4.43 -7.73
N SER A 142 0.04 3.97 -8.61
CA SER A 142 1.20 3.15 -8.23
C SER A 142 2.12 3.90 -7.27
N LEU A 143 2.37 5.18 -7.53
CA LEU A 143 3.16 6.04 -6.65
C LEU A 143 2.49 6.20 -5.28
N VAL A 144 1.20 6.53 -5.23
CA VAL A 144 0.42 6.69 -4.00
C VAL A 144 0.41 5.40 -3.18
N LYS A 145 0.19 4.24 -3.82
CA LYS A 145 0.26 2.92 -3.18
C LYS A 145 1.64 2.63 -2.57
N SER A 146 2.69 3.21 -3.14
CA SER A 146 4.04 3.03 -2.62
C SER A 146 4.36 3.91 -1.41
N ILE A 147 3.56 4.94 -1.11
CA ILE A 147 3.76 5.85 0.04
C ILE A 147 3.73 5.06 1.34
N LYS A 148 4.59 5.43 2.28
CA LYS A 148 4.71 4.80 3.59
C LYS A 148 4.65 5.83 4.71
N VAL A 149 4.27 5.37 5.90
CA VAL A 149 4.38 6.16 7.13
C VAL A 149 5.84 6.63 7.32
N GLY A 150 5.98 7.93 7.50
CA GLY A 150 7.23 8.68 7.62
C GLY A 150 7.75 9.25 6.30
N ASP A 151 7.19 8.89 5.14
CA ASP A 151 7.56 9.51 3.88
C ASP A 151 7.19 11.00 3.89
N GLN A 152 8.03 11.81 3.27
CA GLN A 152 7.78 13.23 3.02
C GLN A 152 7.31 13.36 1.58
N ILE A 153 6.13 13.94 1.40
CA ILE A 153 5.43 13.95 0.11
C ILE A 153 5.00 15.36 -0.27
N ARG A 154 4.81 15.56 -1.57
CA ARG A 154 4.08 16.68 -2.16
C ARG A 154 2.95 16.11 -3.01
N LEU A 155 1.76 16.67 -2.85
CA LEU A 155 0.55 16.33 -3.60
C LEU A 155 0.01 17.60 -4.22
N SER A 156 -0.52 17.49 -5.44
CA SER A 156 -1.19 18.57 -6.14
C SER A 156 -2.41 18.04 -6.86
N GLY A 157 -3.48 18.83 -6.86
CA GLY A 157 -4.75 18.42 -7.46
C GLY A 157 -5.83 19.45 -7.23
N LEU A 158 -7.07 18.96 -7.27
CA LEU A 158 -8.26 19.74 -6.98
C LEU A 158 -8.96 19.17 -5.75
N LEU A 159 -9.44 20.02 -4.85
CA LEU A 159 -10.44 19.63 -3.87
C LEU A 159 -11.77 19.46 -4.58
N VAL A 160 -12.36 18.28 -4.51
CA VAL A 160 -13.57 17.94 -5.27
C VAL A 160 -14.61 17.25 -4.40
N ASP A 161 -15.87 17.57 -4.65
CA ASP A 161 -16.97 16.66 -4.33
C ASP A 161 -17.10 15.62 -5.45
N TYR A 162 -17.71 14.47 -5.15
CA TYR A 162 -18.09 13.53 -6.19
C TYR A 162 -19.42 12.83 -5.93
N THR A 163 -20.06 12.45 -7.02
CA THR A 163 -21.23 11.57 -7.03
C THR A 163 -20.97 10.40 -7.96
N ILE A 164 -21.47 9.23 -7.60
CA ILE A 164 -21.30 7.99 -8.36
C ILE A 164 -22.65 7.60 -8.96
N THR A 165 -22.66 7.23 -10.23
CA THR A 165 -23.81 6.63 -10.90
C THR A 165 -23.37 5.31 -11.53
N ALA A 166 -24.04 4.21 -11.22
CA ALA A 166 -23.78 2.93 -11.87
C ALA A 166 -24.28 2.95 -13.33
N SER A 167 -23.68 2.15 -14.22
CA SER A 167 -24.13 1.96 -15.61
C SER A 167 -25.63 1.59 -15.71
N SER A 168 -26.18 0.94 -14.68
CA SER A 168 -27.60 0.57 -14.57
C SER A 168 -28.55 1.75 -14.29
N GLY A 169 -28.02 2.96 -14.10
CA GLY A 169 -28.77 4.15 -13.71
C GLY A 169 -29.09 4.24 -12.21
N ALA A 170 -28.66 3.26 -11.40
CA ALA A 170 -28.75 3.35 -9.96
C ALA A 170 -27.81 4.47 -9.46
N ARG A 171 -28.35 5.42 -8.68
CA ARG A 171 -27.51 6.39 -7.95
C ARG A 171 -26.65 5.62 -6.95
N GLY A 172 -25.35 5.78 -7.06
CA GLY A 172 -24.37 5.31 -6.08
C GLY A 172 -24.21 6.31 -4.94
N GLY A 173 -23.05 6.26 -4.27
CA GLY A 173 -22.70 7.18 -3.19
C GLY A 173 -22.39 8.60 -3.67
N SER A 174 -22.41 9.55 -2.72
CA SER A 174 -21.84 10.89 -2.91
C SER A 174 -20.99 11.26 -1.71
N ARG A 175 -19.99 12.11 -1.94
CA ARG A 175 -19.09 12.63 -0.90
C ARG A 175 -18.76 14.08 -1.18
N ASN A 176 -18.52 14.81 -0.09
CA ASN A 176 -18.09 16.20 -0.14
C ASN A 176 -16.71 16.34 0.47
N THR A 177 -15.88 17.19 -0.13
CA THR A 177 -14.56 17.55 0.41
C THR A 177 -14.71 18.60 1.51
N SER A 178 -13.84 18.55 2.50
CA SER A 178 -13.62 19.72 3.36
C SER A 178 -12.85 20.80 2.60
N LEU A 179 -13.22 22.06 2.87
CA LEU A 179 -12.50 23.27 2.49
C LEU A 179 -11.99 24.04 3.72
N ILE A 180 -12.33 23.58 4.93
CA ILE A 180 -12.07 24.29 6.18
C ILE A 180 -10.82 23.71 6.83
N ARG A 181 -9.74 24.47 6.90
CA ARG A 181 -8.45 23.96 7.41
C ARG A 181 -8.40 23.60 8.89
N THR A 182 -9.39 24.05 9.66
CA THR A 182 -9.44 23.89 11.13
C THR A 182 -10.56 22.98 11.59
N ASP A 183 -11.30 22.36 10.67
CA ASP A 183 -12.28 21.36 11.06
C ASP A 183 -11.58 20.06 11.48
N ASN A 184 -12.31 19.21 12.22
CA ASN A 184 -11.78 17.96 12.75
C ASN A 184 -12.88 16.91 12.76
N GLY A 185 -12.50 15.62 12.79
CA GLY A 185 -13.43 14.51 12.89
C GLY A 185 -14.12 14.18 11.56
N ASN A 186 -15.32 13.60 11.65
CA ASN A 186 -16.06 13.14 10.46
C ASN A 186 -16.55 14.35 9.65
N GLY A 187 -16.02 14.51 8.44
CA GLY A 187 -16.27 15.66 7.57
C GLY A 187 -15.04 16.54 7.31
N ALA A 188 -13.96 16.38 8.09
CA ALA A 188 -12.69 17.09 7.89
C ALA A 188 -11.78 16.48 6.81
N CYS A 189 -12.34 15.62 5.95
CA CYS A 189 -11.58 14.91 4.95
C CYS A 189 -11.45 15.76 3.68
N GLU A 190 -10.23 16.06 3.27
CA GLU A 190 -9.94 16.68 1.99
C GLU A 190 -9.91 15.62 0.89
N ILE A 191 -10.86 15.68 -0.05
CA ILE A 191 -10.92 14.76 -1.20
C ILE A 191 -10.19 15.39 -2.38
N ILE A 192 -9.08 14.78 -2.77
CA ILE A 192 -8.17 15.33 -3.77
C ILE A 192 -8.26 14.54 -5.07
N TYR A 193 -8.80 15.18 -6.11
CA TYR A 193 -8.62 14.75 -7.50
C TYR A 193 -7.17 14.99 -7.90
N LEU A 194 -6.35 13.95 -7.79
CA LEU A 194 -4.90 14.05 -7.72
C LEU A 194 -4.27 14.06 -9.11
N THR A 195 -3.69 15.20 -9.48
CA THR A 195 -3.03 15.41 -10.78
C THR A 195 -1.52 15.33 -10.69
N GLY A 196 -0.95 15.44 -9.49
CA GLY A 196 0.48 15.30 -9.26
C GLY A 196 0.79 14.79 -7.85
N ALA A 197 1.80 13.93 -7.76
CA ALA A 197 2.32 13.45 -6.50
C ALA A 197 3.83 13.23 -6.63
N THR A 198 4.57 13.50 -5.57
CA THR A 198 6.01 13.29 -5.50
C THR A 198 6.39 12.88 -4.09
N ILE A 199 7.24 11.86 -3.97
CA ILE A 199 7.82 11.47 -2.70
C ILE A 199 9.17 12.17 -2.60
N LEU A 200 9.18 13.29 -1.89
CA LEU A 200 10.33 14.17 -1.72
C LEU A 200 11.46 13.44 -0.98
N LYS A 201 11.10 12.64 0.02
CA LYS A 201 12.07 11.83 0.78
C LYS A 201 11.42 10.60 1.42
N ARG A 202 12.01 9.43 1.18
CA ARG A 202 11.58 8.14 1.76
C ARG A 202 12.01 7.99 3.22
N ASN A 203 11.14 7.42 4.04
CA ASN A 203 11.50 6.93 5.37
C ASN A 203 12.15 5.55 5.26
N MET A 204 13.41 5.44 5.69
CA MET A 204 14.18 4.19 5.71
C MET A 204 14.05 3.36 4.42
N PRO A 205 14.56 3.84 3.27
CA PRO A 205 14.40 3.15 1.97
C PRO A 205 14.95 1.72 1.96
N TRP A 206 15.90 1.40 2.84
CA TRP A 206 16.47 0.05 3.02
C TRP A 206 15.57 -0.93 3.75
N ARG A 207 14.50 -0.47 4.41
CA ARG A 207 13.66 -1.31 5.28
C ARG A 207 13.02 -2.47 4.54
N ASP A 208 12.34 -2.19 3.44
CA ASP A 208 11.62 -3.23 2.69
C ASP A 208 12.59 -4.26 2.09
N PRO A 209 13.68 -3.85 1.42
CA PRO A 209 14.74 -4.79 1.02
C PRO A 209 15.24 -5.65 2.18
N LEU A 210 15.48 -5.05 3.35
CA LEU A 210 15.90 -5.78 4.53
C LEU A 210 14.83 -6.76 5.02
N ARG A 211 13.54 -6.36 5.05
CA ARG A 211 12.43 -7.25 5.43
C ARG A 211 12.29 -8.42 4.48
N TYR A 212 12.40 -8.19 3.17
CA TYR A 212 12.40 -9.26 2.17
C TYR A 212 13.58 -10.22 2.36
N LEU A 213 14.77 -9.70 2.61
CA LEU A 213 15.95 -10.52 2.89
C LEU A 213 15.74 -11.37 4.15
N LEU A 214 15.27 -10.77 5.24
CA LEU A 214 14.98 -11.48 6.49
C LEU A 214 13.91 -12.57 6.29
N PHE A 215 12.88 -12.28 5.50
CA PHE A 215 11.84 -13.24 5.15
C PHE A 215 12.39 -14.42 4.35
N MET A 216 13.23 -14.16 3.35
CA MET A 216 13.89 -15.20 2.57
C MET A 216 14.78 -16.08 3.44
N VAL A 217 15.58 -15.47 4.33
CA VAL A 217 16.41 -16.22 5.29
C VAL A 217 15.56 -17.13 6.17
N MET A 218 14.39 -16.67 6.63
CA MET A 218 13.46 -17.50 7.41
C MET A 218 12.90 -18.68 6.59
N ILE A 219 12.49 -18.45 5.34
CA ILE A 219 12.00 -19.52 4.44
C ILE A 219 13.08 -20.55 4.16
N PHE A 220 14.26 -20.13 3.70
CA PHE A 220 15.34 -21.05 3.36
C PHE A 220 15.88 -21.79 4.59
N GLY A 221 15.91 -21.12 5.76
CA GLY A 221 16.23 -21.77 7.03
C GLY A 221 15.22 -22.87 7.39
N ALA A 222 13.92 -22.61 7.22
CA ALA A 222 12.87 -23.60 7.49
C ALA A 222 12.93 -24.79 6.51
N LEU A 223 13.08 -24.53 5.21
CA LEU A 223 13.23 -25.56 4.18
C LEU A 223 14.49 -26.40 4.41
N GLY A 224 15.61 -25.76 4.73
CA GLY A 224 16.86 -26.45 5.07
C GLY A 224 16.69 -27.33 6.30
N SER A 225 16.13 -26.79 7.39
CA SER A 225 15.87 -27.57 8.61
C SER A 225 14.96 -28.77 8.32
N PHE A 226 13.87 -28.57 7.57
CA PHE A 226 12.97 -29.65 7.17
C PHE A 226 13.72 -30.72 6.37
N TYR A 227 14.51 -30.32 5.37
CA TYR A 227 15.33 -31.24 4.58
C TYR A 227 16.31 -32.03 5.44
N PHE A 228 17.00 -31.40 6.39
CA PHE A 228 17.91 -32.11 7.30
C PHE A 228 17.17 -33.06 8.26
N SER A 229 15.96 -32.72 8.69
CA SER A 229 15.10 -33.56 9.54
C SER A 229 14.42 -34.73 8.81
N LEU A 230 14.44 -34.77 7.46
CA LEU A 230 13.90 -35.92 6.73
C LEU A 230 14.76 -37.17 7.00
N PRO A 231 14.12 -38.33 7.29
CA PRO A 231 14.83 -39.60 7.43
C PRO A 231 15.57 -39.96 6.12
N GLU A 232 16.74 -40.59 6.22
CA GLU A 232 17.59 -40.91 5.05
C GLU A 232 16.89 -41.76 3.98
N ILE A 233 15.88 -42.54 4.37
CA ILE A 233 15.05 -43.36 3.46
C ILE A 233 14.34 -42.52 2.39
N ILE A 234 14.02 -41.26 2.68
CA ILE A 234 13.38 -40.34 1.72
C ILE A 234 14.43 -39.58 0.88
N LYS A 235 15.66 -39.44 1.39
CA LYS A 235 16.77 -38.79 0.67
C LYS A 235 17.38 -39.70 -0.41
N VAL A 236 17.19 -41.02 -0.29
CA VAL A 236 17.64 -42.03 -1.24
C VAL A 236 16.45 -42.47 -2.10
N HIS A 237 16.13 -41.72 -3.15
CA HIS A 237 15.16 -42.17 -4.18
C HIS A 237 15.67 -41.99 -5.62
N ASP A 238 16.99 -41.87 -5.81
CA ASP A 238 17.63 -41.82 -7.13
C ASP A 238 18.53 -43.03 -7.43
N GLU A 239 18.62 -44.00 -6.51
CA GLU A 239 19.33 -45.27 -6.75
C GLU A 239 18.40 -46.48 -6.62
N VAL A 240 17.25 -46.44 -7.30
CA VAL A 240 16.73 -47.73 -7.81
C VAL A 240 17.62 -48.06 -9.00
N ALA A 241 18.70 -48.79 -8.74
CA ALA A 241 19.40 -49.51 -9.79
C ALA A 241 18.34 -50.20 -10.63
N HIS A 242 18.27 -49.89 -11.94
CA HIS A 242 17.46 -50.64 -12.88
C HIS A 242 17.81 -52.11 -12.72
N SER A 243 17.02 -52.84 -11.92
CA SER A 243 17.09 -54.28 -11.91
C SER A 243 16.77 -54.66 -13.35
N LYS A 244 17.73 -55.33 -13.99
CA LYS A 244 17.66 -55.73 -15.39
C LYS A 244 16.26 -56.27 -15.64
N ASN A 245 15.48 -55.58 -16.47
CA ASN A 245 14.16 -56.04 -16.87
C ASN A 245 14.34 -57.47 -17.43
N PRO A 246 13.78 -58.51 -16.77
CA PRO A 246 13.95 -59.89 -17.23
C PRO A 246 13.27 -60.16 -18.58
N TYR A 247 12.54 -59.17 -19.11
CA TYR A 247 11.87 -59.19 -20.41
C TYR A 247 12.51 -58.26 -21.47
N ASP A 248 13.80 -57.91 -21.34
CA ASP A 248 14.52 -57.19 -22.41
C ASP A 248 14.69 -58.07 -23.65
N VAL A 249 13.76 -57.88 -24.60
CA VAL A 249 13.64 -58.60 -25.88
C VAL A 249 14.88 -58.45 -26.77
N LYS A 250 15.79 -57.50 -26.49
CA LYS A 250 17.01 -57.27 -27.28
C LYS A 250 18.00 -58.43 -27.26
N ASN A 251 17.95 -59.31 -26.25
CA ASN A 251 18.79 -60.52 -26.21
C ASN A 251 18.23 -61.68 -27.04
N TYR A 252 16.93 -61.70 -27.34
CA TYR A 252 16.30 -62.75 -28.17
C TYR A 252 16.62 -62.63 -29.66
N LEU A 253 17.01 -61.43 -30.12
CA LEU A 253 17.27 -61.15 -31.54
C LEU A 253 18.75 -61.33 -31.95
N LYS A 254 19.65 -61.71 -31.03
CA LYS A 254 21.09 -61.85 -31.30
C LYS A 254 21.59 -63.27 -31.54
N HIS A 255 20.76 -64.30 -31.35
CA HIS A 255 21.14 -65.70 -31.61
C HIS A 255 19.92 -66.50 -32.14
N PRO A 256 19.80 -66.78 -33.45
CA PRO A 256 18.62 -67.43 -34.02
C PRO A 256 18.53 -68.95 -33.76
N ASP A 257 19.57 -69.58 -33.20
CA ASP A 257 19.69 -71.04 -33.22
C ASP A 257 19.86 -71.66 -31.82
N LEU A 258 18.80 -71.74 -31.02
CA LEU A 258 18.73 -72.72 -29.92
C LEU A 258 17.34 -73.38 -29.86
N LYS A 259 17.31 -74.54 -30.52
CA LYS A 259 16.40 -75.71 -30.45
C LYS A 259 15.24 -75.65 -29.43
N LYS A 260 14.03 -75.88 -29.94
CA LYS A 260 12.86 -76.36 -29.18
C LYS A 260 13.17 -77.69 -28.47
N PRO A 261 12.84 -77.85 -27.18
CA PRO A 261 12.63 -79.16 -26.58
C PRO A 261 11.18 -79.61 -26.70
N THR A 262 11.06 -80.92 -26.89
CA THR A 262 9.93 -81.80 -27.15
C THR A 262 8.86 -81.85 -26.06
N GLU A 263 7.63 -82.16 -26.51
CA GLU A 263 6.51 -82.64 -25.68
C GLU A 263 6.90 -83.92 -24.92
N GLY A 264 6.47 -83.99 -23.66
CA GLY A 264 6.49 -85.14 -22.76
C GLY A 264 5.55 -84.87 -21.60
#